data_AF-T0CGQ5-F1
#
_entry.id   AF-T0CGQ5-F1
#
_cell.length_a   1.000
_cell.length_b   1.000
_cell.length_c   1.000
_cell.angle_alpha   90.00
_cell.angle_beta   90.00
_cell.angle_gamma   90.00
#
_symmetry.space_group_name_H-M   'P 1'
#
loop_
_entity.id
_entity.type
_entity.pdbx_description
1 polymer ?
#
loop_
_entity_poly.entity_id
_entity_poly.type
_entity_poly.pdbx_seq_one_letter_code
_entity_poly.pdbx_strand_id
1 'polypeptide(L)'
;MRSYVLLALSAILSLQANSSFASSQLFHGLNDYLSPYWAQELVGTDLIRQEIRNKKIKMRKVKVGTLEFVDLATLPESSLSSEYRKCLNRQNSRSCRDLFQKDSKDSSLIQQQNHGSLMMNLAIGHPDVAIGVSGELAAMNIYRRDLHKVGKDFKKRNVEVVCSSNSPAFSGPHNSFQKIYDEFKNKNTIFAFATGNSFPYETNDDLDKKEFFLVESFSPTGFKSSFSSPKKHTTIFAPSDRFINSSLGGDLVQFGGTSGAQPVACGAMINVVSLLPEITREELKQIILKTQISFMNSSTGIINAYKMFKVANRLSEGWPRNRKEIYKTEVYDFNEEISQISKNNTELDREQKLRKRFLLASNSKKDAFELSRFYDQSGLIANSYLYRNLHQEVDEDALIDLLKLTDDLPWQNSVLRKSLESNNFHKNSKDYFFENERLSFAVIDMAKRFKAIDQSERNELFVQLYMDPSISHKDRYSILTTLWYAAENNPKSLITVGEHCLYNLKDCDVENVIEIFSLSRGEGKETLQTIIRFLEHSDKDLSRVLENPRLYSWGSELKENWDLIFDSLIESDKVSSKLKGKIHKIIDQVM
;
A
#
# COMPACT_ATOMS: atom_id res chain seq x y z
N MET A 1 45.11 -5.12 -0.72
CA MET A 1 44.08 -5.07 -1.80
C MET A 1 42.91 -6.03 -1.55
N ARG A 2 43.13 -7.32 -1.22
CA ARG A 2 42.04 -8.29 -0.97
C ARG A 2 41.14 -7.97 0.25
N SER A 3 41.66 -7.32 1.30
CA SER A 3 40.88 -6.97 2.50
C SER A 3 39.94 -5.77 2.29
N TYR A 4 40.25 -4.86 1.36
CA TYR A 4 39.40 -3.70 1.05
C TYR A 4 38.22 -4.07 0.14
N VAL A 5 38.39 -5.08 -0.72
CA VAL A 5 37.31 -5.61 -1.57
C VAL A 5 36.27 -6.35 -0.72
N LEU A 6 36.69 -7.05 0.34
CA LEU A 6 35.77 -7.71 1.29
C LEU A 6 34.99 -6.72 2.16
N LEU A 7 35.61 -5.61 2.57
CA LEU A 7 34.92 -4.53 3.29
C LEU A 7 33.91 -3.80 2.39
N ALA A 8 34.26 -3.52 1.14
CA ALA A 8 33.36 -2.91 0.16
C ALA A 8 32.17 -3.82 -0.22
N LEU A 9 32.39 -5.13 -0.39
CA LEU A 9 31.31 -6.10 -0.61
C LEU A 9 30.40 -6.25 0.61
N SER A 10 30.94 -6.17 1.83
CA SER A 10 30.13 -6.18 3.06
C SER A 10 29.26 -4.92 3.19
N ALA A 11 29.76 -3.76 2.75
CA ALA A 11 29.04 -2.50 2.73
C ALA A 11 27.95 -2.48 1.65
N ILE A 12 28.21 -3.05 0.47
CA ILE A 12 27.23 -3.16 -0.63
C ILE A 12 26.11 -4.16 -0.27
N LEU A 13 26.44 -5.27 0.39
CA LEU A 13 25.44 -6.24 0.88
C LEU A 13 24.59 -5.69 2.03
N SER A 14 25.15 -4.80 2.87
CA SER A 14 24.36 -4.08 3.89
C SER A 14 23.54 -2.92 3.31
N LEU A 15 23.95 -2.32 2.20
CA LEU A 15 23.16 -1.32 1.46
C LEU A 15 21.98 -1.94 0.69
N GLN A 16 22.11 -3.15 0.15
CA GLN A 16 20.97 -3.89 -0.45
C GLN A 16 19.99 -4.43 0.60
N ALA A 17 20.43 -4.63 1.85
CA ALA A 17 19.54 -4.93 2.97
C ALA A 17 18.78 -3.68 3.47
N ASN A 18 19.30 -2.47 3.23
CA ASN A 18 18.73 -1.22 3.75
C ASN A 18 17.67 -0.56 2.86
N SER A 19 17.51 -0.95 1.59
CA SER A 19 16.42 -0.42 0.74
C SER A 19 15.03 -0.91 1.16
N SER A 20 14.95 -1.99 1.95
CA SER A 20 13.73 -2.43 2.63
C SER A 20 13.55 -1.81 4.03
N PHE A 21 14.59 -1.16 4.56
CA PHE A 21 14.61 -0.51 5.87
C PHE A 21 14.29 1.00 5.78
N ALA A 22 14.65 1.65 4.68
CA ALA A 22 14.31 3.06 4.44
C ALA A 22 12.80 3.26 4.14
N SER A 23 12.16 2.28 3.49
CA SER A 23 10.70 2.25 3.43
C SER A 23 10.11 1.99 4.82
N SER A 24 10.65 1.07 5.62
CA SER A 24 10.07 0.80 6.95
C SER A 24 10.09 2.02 7.90
N GLN A 25 11.07 2.94 7.81
CA GLN A 25 11.11 4.13 8.67
C GLN A 25 10.06 5.21 8.32
N LEU A 26 9.79 5.44 7.02
CA LEU A 26 8.66 6.28 6.60
C LEU A 26 7.30 5.63 6.90
N PHE A 27 7.26 4.30 6.95
CA PHE A 27 6.07 3.52 7.31
C PHE A 27 5.82 3.49 8.83
N HIS A 28 6.87 3.54 9.66
CA HIS A 28 6.71 3.67 11.11
C HIS A 28 6.00 4.97 11.48
N GLY A 29 6.39 6.10 10.88
CA GLY A 29 5.78 7.39 11.17
C GLY A 29 4.28 7.43 10.90
N LEU A 30 3.79 6.79 9.85
CA LEU A 30 2.36 6.76 9.55
C LEU A 30 1.57 5.69 10.30
N ASN A 31 2.22 4.59 10.70
CA ASN A 31 1.60 3.57 11.53
C ASN A 31 1.33 4.08 12.95
N ASP A 32 2.15 5.01 13.44
CA ASP A 32 1.93 5.68 14.74
C ASP A 32 0.70 6.62 14.74
N TYR A 33 0.15 6.92 13.56
CA TYR A 33 -1.06 7.73 13.37
C TYR A 33 -2.27 6.92 12.87
N LEU A 34 -2.20 5.59 12.94
CA LEU A 34 -3.26 4.68 12.54
C LEU A 34 -3.77 3.93 13.77
N SER A 35 -5.09 3.81 13.93
CA SER A 35 -5.62 2.94 14.99
C SER A 35 -5.10 1.51 14.79
N PRO A 36 -4.65 0.81 15.85
CA PRO A 36 -4.28 -0.60 15.76
C PRO A 36 -5.44 -1.49 15.27
N TYR A 37 -6.68 -1.00 15.34
CA TYR A 37 -7.89 -1.69 14.91
C TYR A 37 -8.59 -0.97 13.75
N TRP A 38 -7.89 -0.14 12.98
CA TRP A 38 -8.50 0.69 11.92
C TRP A 38 -9.32 -0.14 10.92
N ALA A 39 -8.92 -1.37 10.61
CA ALA A 39 -9.65 -2.25 9.71
C ALA A 39 -10.96 -2.74 10.32
N GLN A 40 -10.93 -3.21 11.57
CA GLN A 40 -12.10 -3.59 12.35
C GLN A 40 -13.05 -2.40 12.49
N GLU A 41 -12.49 -1.20 12.70
CA GLU A 41 -13.24 0.04 12.85
C GLU A 41 -13.94 0.46 11.55
N LEU A 42 -13.20 0.46 10.43
CA LEU A 42 -13.71 0.83 9.10
C LEU A 42 -14.84 -0.09 8.66
N VAL A 43 -14.73 -1.39 8.89
CA VAL A 43 -15.80 -2.34 8.50
C VAL A 43 -16.90 -2.44 9.57
N GLY A 44 -16.64 -1.94 10.78
CA GLY A 44 -17.58 -1.84 11.91
C GLY A 44 -17.79 -3.13 12.69
N THR A 45 -16.77 -3.98 12.81
CA THR A 45 -16.89 -5.27 13.52
C THR A 45 -17.06 -5.13 15.03
N ASP A 46 -16.32 -4.20 15.63
CA ASP A 46 -16.46 -3.82 17.03
C ASP A 46 -17.91 -3.42 17.37
N LEU A 47 -18.57 -2.70 16.46
CA LEU A 47 -19.97 -2.31 16.59
C LEU A 47 -20.92 -3.51 16.48
N ILE A 48 -20.63 -4.49 15.62
CA ILE A 48 -21.39 -5.76 15.54
C ILE A 48 -21.33 -6.49 16.88
N ARG A 49 -20.15 -6.62 17.48
CA ARG A 49 -19.98 -7.30 18.78
C ARG A 49 -20.77 -6.63 19.88
N GLN A 50 -20.72 -5.30 19.92
CA GLN A 50 -21.49 -4.50 20.87
C GLN A 50 -22.99 -4.73 20.68
N GLU A 51 -23.49 -4.75 19.43
CA GLU A 51 -24.90 -5.03 19.15
C GLU A 51 -25.31 -6.44 19.59
N ILE A 52 -24.52 -7.46 19.26
CA ILE A 52 -24.80 -8.84 19.66
C ILE A 52 -24.90 -8.96 21.18
N ARG A 53 -23.94 -8.36 21.91
CA ARG A 53 -23.94 -8.39 23.38
C ARG A 53 -25.15 -7.66 23.95
N ASN A 54 -25.43 -6.44 23.48
CA ASN A 54 -26.48 -5.59 24.03
C ASN A 54 -27.88 -6.12 23.73
N LYS A 55 -28.11 -6.62 22.51
CA LYS A 55 -29.41 -7.14 22.06
C LYS A 55 -29.56 -8.65 22.26
N LYS A 56 -28.53 -9.33 22.78
CA LYS A 56 -28.48 -10.80 22.96
C LYS A 56 -28.82 -11.55 21.66
N ILE A 57 -28.34 -11.06 20.52
CA ILE A 57 -28.62 -11.65 19.20
C ILE A 57 -27.98 -13.04 19.16
N LYS A 58 -28.80 -14.05 18.83
CA LYS A 58 -28.32 -15.42 18.70
C LYS A 58 -27.78 -15.64 17.29
N MET A 59 -26.49 -15.94 17.19
CA MET A 59 -25.84 -16.34 15.94
C MET A 59 -25.49 -17.82 16.00
N ARG A 60 -25.82 -18.58 14.95
CA ARG A 60 -25.40 -19.98 14.86
C ARG A 60 -23.90 -20.06 14.56
N LYS A 61 -23.25 -21.15 14.97
CA LYS A 61 -21.87 -21.40 14.53
C LYS A 61 -21.83 -21.74 13.04
N VAL A 62 -20.92 -21.07 12.32
CA VAL A 62 -20.68 -21.30 10.88
C VAL A 62 -19.43 -22.13 10.71
N LYS A 63 -19.53 -23.19 9.91
CA LYS A 63 -18.40 -24.08 9.65
C LYS A 63 -17.50 -23.51 8.57
N VAL A 64 -16.30 -23.13 8.97
CA VAL A 64 -15.30 -22.49 8.10
C VAL A 64 -14.25 -23.51 7.66
N GLY A 65 -13.97 -23.51 6.36
CA GLY A 65 -12.86 -24.23 5.75
C GLY A 65 -11.76 -23.27 5.34
N THR A 66 -10.52 -23.75 5.25
CA THR A 66 -9.42 -22.99 4.65
C THR A 66 -8.50 -23.88 3.83
N LEU A 67 -7.92 -23.33 2.75
CA LEU A 67 -6.89 -24.02 1.98
C LEU A 67 -5.47 -23.75 2.52
N GLU A 68 -5.36 -23.00 3.62
CA GLU A 68 -4.11 -22.71 4.30
C GLU A 68 -3.74 -23.80 5.34
N PHE A 69 -2.47 -23.79 5.74
CA PHE A 69 -2.01 -24.49 6.93
C PHE A 69 -2.24 -23.60 8.16
N VAL A 70 -2.83 -24.15 9.21
CA VAL A 70 -3.13 -23.41 10.44
C VAL A 70 -2.56 -24.17 11.62
N ASP A 71 -1.80 -23.49 12.47
CA ASP A 71 -1.48 -24.02 13.79
C ASP A 71 -2.71 -23.84 14.68
N LEU A 72 -3.40 -24.94 14.96
CA LEU A 72 -4.61 -24.94 15.78
C LEU A 72 -4.39 -24.37 17.19
N ALA A 73 -3.17 -24.41 17.71
CA ALA A 73 -2.85 -23.87 19.04
C ALA A 73 -2.88 -22.33 19.08
N THR A 74 -2.85 -21.67 17.92
CA THR A 74 -2.87 -20.21 17.81
C THR A 74 -4.29 -19.64 17.75
N LEU A 75 -5.32 -20.49 17.62
CA LEU A 75 -6.72 -20.10 17.61
C LEU A 75 -7.37 -20.35 18.97
N PRO A 76 -8.33 -19.52 19.40
CA PRO A 76 -9.13 -19.81 20.59
C PRO A 76 -9.90 -21.13 20.43
N GLU A 77 -10.03 -21.91 21.51
CA GLU A 77 -10.80 -23.16 21.45
C GLU A 77 -12.25 -22.95 20.99
N SER A 78 -12.86 -21.81 21.34
CA SER A 78 -14.22 -21.44 20.94
C SER A 78 -14.39 -21.22 19.43
N SER A 79 -13.27 -21.09 18.71
CA SER A 79 -13.17 -20.96 17.26
C SER A 79 -12.80 -22.27 16.58
N LEU A 80 -12.69 -23.37 17.32
CA LEU A 80 -12.38 -24.70 16.79
C LEU A 80 -13.61 -25.61 16.85
N SER A 81 -13.85 -26.34 15.76
CA SER A 81 -14.82 -27.43 15.74
C SER A 81 -14.55 -28.44 16.85
N SER A 82 -15.57 -29.21 17.23
CA SER A 82 -15.48 -30.19 18.32
C SER A 82 -14.36 -31.22 18.09
N GLU A 83 -14.12 -31.57 16.84
CA GLU A 83 -13.10 -32.49 16.37
C GLU A 83 -11.69 -31.91 16.56
N TYR A 84 -11.48 -30.65 16.20
CA TYR A 84 -10.19 -29.98 16.38
C TYR A 84 -9.89 -29.66 17.84
N ARG A 85 -10.89 -29.31 18.66
CA ARG A 85 -10.73 -29.21 20.12
C ARG A 85 -10.28 -30.53 20.75
N LYS A 86 -10.90 -31.65 20.35
CA LYS A 86 -10.47 -32.99 20.81
C LYS A 86 -9.03 -33.27 20.43
N CYS A 87 -8.60 -32.84 19.25
CA CYS A 87 -7.23 -33.02 18.81
C CYS A 87 -6.23 -32.13 19.55
N LEU A 88 -6.58 -30.88 19.87
CA LEU A 88 -5.74 -29.99 20.68
C LEU A 88 -5.42 -30.58 22.06
N ASN A 89 -6.39 -31.27 22.67
CA ASN A 89 -6.26 -31.96 23.95
C ASN A 89 -5.61 -33.35 23.86
N ARG A 90 -5.43 -33.89 22.65
CA ARG A 90 -4.90 -35.24 22.41
C ARG A 90 -3.82 -35.24 21.32
N GLN A 91 -2.84 -34.34 21.44
CA GLN A 91 -1.79 -34.15 20.43
C GLN A 91 -1.05 -35.47 20.09
N ASN A 92 -0.91 -36.38 21.06
CA ASN A 92 -0.25 -37.68 20.87
C ASN A 92 -1.15 -38.77 20.23
N SER A 93 -2.44 -38.52 20.03
CA SER A 93 -3.35 -39.48 19.39
C SER A 93 -2.97 -39.67 17.92
N ARG A 94 -2.90 -40.93 17.47
CA ARG A 94 -2.65 -41.28 16.05
C ARG A 94 -3.64 -40.58 15.10
N SER A 95 -4.87 -40.36 15.51
CA SER A 95 -5.90 -39.68 14.72
C SER A 95 -5.71 -38.17 14.56
N CYS A 96 -4.85 -37.55 15.38
CA CYS A 96 -4.62 -36.11 15.41
C CYS A 96 -3.18 -35.74 15.00
N ARG A 97 -2.29 -36.73 14.86
CA ARG A 97 -0.89 -36.52 14.48
C ARG A 97 -0.75 -35.77 13.15
N ASP A 98 -1.62 -36.05 12.19
CA ASP A 98 -1.60 -35.40 10.88
C ASP A 98 -1.97 -33.90 10.94
N LEU A 99 -2.63 -33.45 12.02
CA LEU A 99 -3.03 -32.05 12.22
C LEU A 99 -1.95 -31.21 12.89
N PHE A 100 -1.07 -31.82 13.68
CA PHE A 100 0.01 -31.15 14.39
C PHE A 100 1.36 -31.51 13.79
N GLN A 101 1.76 -30.82 12.72
CA GLN A 101 3.12 -30.92 12.18
C GLN A 101 4.11 -30.09 13.03
N LYS A 102 4.06 -30.26 14.35
CA LYS A 102 4.77 -29.44 15.34
C LYS A 102 6.29 -29.62 15.30
N ASP A 103 6.76 -30.73 14.73
CA ASP A 103 8.19 -31.10 14.67
C ASP A 103 8.82 -30.83 13.29
N SER A 104 8.13 -30.11 12.42
CA SER A 104 8.70 -29.72 11.14
C SER A 104 9.83 -28.72 11.35
N LYS A 105 11.08 -29.17 11.17
CA LYS A 105 12.25 -28.29 11.03
C LYS A 105 12.26 -27.54 9.69
N ASP A 106 11.30 -27.81 8.80
CA ASP A 106 11.13 -27.10 7.53
C ASP A 106 10.55 -25.71 7.79
N SER A 107 11.43 -24.69 7.74
CA SER A 107 11.09 -23.29 7.94
C SER A 107 10.02 -22.78 6.99
N SER A 108 9.93 -23.34 5.78
CA SER A 108 8.88 -22.97 4.82
C SER A 108 7.50 -23.42 5.29
N LEU A 109 7.41 -24.58 5.95
CA LEU A 109 6.14 -25.03 6.56
C LEU A 109 5.73 -24.10 7.70
N ILE A 110 6.66 -23.75 8.58
CA ILE A 110 6.38 -22.87 9.72
C ILE A 110 5.87 -21.52 9.21
N GLN A 111 6.50 -20.97 8.18
CA GLN A 111 6.06 -19.73 7.56
C GLN A 111 4.63 -19.85 6.97
N GLN A 112 4.32 -20.96 6.29
CA GLN A 112 2.98 -21.23 5.76
C GLN A 112 1.93 -21.40 6.87
N GLN A 113 2.29 -22.08 7.96
CA GLN A 113 1.44 -22.25 9.14
C GLN A 113 1.16 -20.92 9.83
N ASN A 114 2.19 -20.08 10.02
CA ASN A 114 2.03 -18.76 10.60
C ASN A 114 1.14 -17.89 9.72
N HIS A 115 1.34 -17.94 8.40
CA HIS A 115 0.50 -17.21 7.44
C HIS A 115 -0.99 -17.60 7.57
N GLY A 116 -1.31 -18.89 7.49
CA GLY A 116 -2.70 -19.34 7.62
C GLY A 116 -3.29 -19.09 9.01
N SER A 117 -2.46 -19.15 10.06
CA SER A 117 -2.86 -18.82 11.44
C SER A 117 -3.21 -17.34 11.62
N LEU A 118 -2.39 -16.43 11.08
CA LEU A 118 -2.67 -14.99 11.08
C LEU A 118 -3.94 -14.69 10.27
N MET A 119 -4.12 -15.34 9.12
CA MET A 119 -5.32 -15.20 8.29
C MET A 119 -6.57 -15.67 9.05
N MET A 120 -6.53 -16.87 9.64
CA MET A 120 -7.68 -17.42 10.36
C MET A 120 -7.97 -16.68 11.66
N ASN A 121 -6.96 -16.09 12.32
CA ASN A 121 -7.20 -15.26 13.50
C ASN A 121 -7.99 -13.99 13.16
N LEU A 122 -7.73 -13.36 12.01
CA LEU A 122 -8.55 -12.25 11.50
C LEU A 122 -9.95 -12.70 11.10
N ALA A 123 -10.12 -13.89 10.55
CA ALA A 123 -11.45 -14.36 10.13
C ALA A 123 -12.31 -14.75 11.34
N ILE A 124 -11.79 -15.55 12.27
CA ILE A 124 -12.56 -16.23 13.33
C ILE A 124 -11.79 -16.37 14.66
N GLY A 125 -10.65 -15.72 14.84
CA GLY A 125 -9.79 -15.87 16.02
C GLY A 125 -10.29 -15.15 17.27
N HIS A 126 -9.33 -14.55 18.00
CA HIS A 126 -9.65 -13.81 19.23
C HIS A 126 -10.59 -12.63 18.94
N PRO A 127 -11.59 -12.34 19.81
CA PRO A 127 -12.53 -11.25 19.62
C PRO A 127 -11.90 -9.86 19.43
N ASP A 128 -10.64 -9.65 19.83
CA ASP A 128 -10.00 -8.34 19.66
C ASP A 128 -9.60 -8.08 18.19
N VAL A 129 -9.23 -9.12 17.45
CA VAL A 129 -8.74 -9.00 16.06
C VAL A 129 -9.68 -9.59 15.02
N ALA A 130 -10.50 -10.58 15.41
CA ALA A 130 -11.36 -11.28 14.47
C ALA A 130 -12.40 -10.35 13.82
N ILE A 131 -12.93 -10.73 12.68
CA ILE A 131 -14.03 -10.06 11.98
C ILE A 131 -15.32 -10.89 12.09
N GLY A 132 -15.21 -12.21 11.94
CA GLY A 132 -16.31 -13.13 12.18
C GLY A 132 -16.51 -13.40 13.67
N VAL A 133 -17.74 -13.23 14.16
CA VAL A 133 -18.09 -13.41 15.57
C VAL A 133 -18.55 -14.84 15.87
N SER A 134 -18.98 -15.58 14.84
CA SER A 134 -19.69 -16.86 14.97
C SER A 134 -19.08 -18.00 14.15
N GLY A 135 -17.85 -17.85 13.65
CA GLY A 135 -17.18 -18.92 12.92
C GLY A 135 -16.57 -20.00 13.82
N GLU A 136 -16.38 -21.19 13.26
CA GLU A 136 -15.48 -22.22 13.78
C GLU A 136 -14.70 -22.87 12.65
N LEU A 137 -13.41 -23.13 12.87
CA LEU A 137 -12.58 -23.88 11.93
C LEU A 137 -13.03 -25.34 11.94
N ALA A 138 -13.66 -25.75 10.86
CA ALA A 138 -14.13 -27.10 10.65
C ALA A 138 -13.14 -27.91 9.82
N ALA A 139 -12.54 -27.33 8.79
CA ALA A 139 -11.65 -28.03 7.88
C ALA A 139 -10.45 -27.15 7.47
N MET A 140 -9.30 -27.76 7.20
CA MET A 140 -8.12 -27.04 6.71
C MET A 140 -7.30 -27.92 5.77
N ASN A 141 -6.41 -27.31 4.98
CA ASN A 141 -5.52 -28.07 4.13
C ASN A 141 -4.38 -28.69 4.94
N ILE A 142 -4.48 -29.99 5.19
CA ILE A 142 -3.43 -30.77 5.86
C ILE A 142 -2.60 -31.64 4.89
N TYR A 143 -2.99 -31.69 3.61
CA TYR A 143 -2.53 -32.73 2.68
C TYR A 143 -1.60 -32.24 1.57
N ARG A 144 -0.83 -31.15 1.79
CA ARG A 144 0.18 -30.57 0.85
C ARG A 144 -0.05 -31.04 -0.61
N ARG A 145 -0.95 -30.36 -1.33
CA ARG A 145 -1.28 -30.54 -2.77
C ARG A 145 -2.35 -31.59 -3.15
N ASP A 146 -2.88 -32.40 -2.24
CA ASP A 146 -4.06 -33.24 -2.55
C ASP A 146 -5.37 -32.51 -2.28
N LEU A 147 -5.71 -31.59 -3.17
CA LEU A 147 -6.93 -30.81 -3.09
C LEU A 147 -8.19 -31.70 -3.05
N HIS A 148 -8.19 -32.86 -3.72
CA HIS A 148 -9.36 -33.75 -3.74
C HIS A 148 -9.67 -34.33 -2.35
N LYS A 149 -8.64 -34.65 -1.55
CA LYS A 149 -8.85 -35.01 -0.12
C LYS A 149 -9.40 -33.83 0.68
N VAL A 150 -8.90 -32.61 0.44
CA VAL A 150 -9.41 -31.40 1.09
C VAL A 150 -10.89 -31.21 0.77
N GLY A 151 -11.28 -31.35 -0.50
CA GLY A 151 -12.69 -31.28 -0.91
C GLY A 151 -13.56 -32.35 -0.24
N LYS A 152 -13.08 -33.59 -0.14
CA LYS A 152 -13.80 -34.65 0.60
C LYS A 152 -13.98 -34.32 2.08
N ASP A 153 -12.95 -33.76 2.72
CA ASP A 153 -13.05 -33.36 4.13
C ASP A 153 -14.02 -32.19 4.32
N PHE A 154 -13.93 -31.16 3.47
CA PHE A 154 -14.86 -30.03 3.48
C PHE A 154 -16.31 -30.50 3.34
N LYS A 155 -16.54 -31.49 2.46
CA LYS A 155 -17.86 -32.06 2.18
C LYS A 155 -18.37 -32.87 3.36
N LYS A 156 -17.51 -33.70 3.94
CA LYS A 156 -17.81 -34.51 5.13
C LYS A 156 -18.17 -33.63 6.32
N ARG A 157 -17.51 -32.47 6.44
CA ARG A 157 -17.70 -31.55 7.56
C ARG A 157 -18.80 -30.53 7.34
N ASN A 158 -19.42 -30.49 6.17
CA ASN A 158 -20.41 -29.50 5.75
C ASN A 158 -19.86 -28.06 5.91
N VAL A 159 -18.71 -27.79 5.31
CA VAL A 159 -18.15 -26.43 5.26
C VAL A 159 -19.09 -25.51 4.48
N GLU A 160 -19.41 -24.37 5.08
CA GLU A 160 -20.35 -23.38 4.54
C GLU A 160 -19.61 -22.19 3.93
N VAL A 161 -18.46 -21.83 4.51
CA VAL A 161 -17.61 -20.72 4.03
C VAL A 161 -16.17 -21.20 3.94
N VAL A 162 -15.52 -20.99 2.80
CA VAL A 162 -14.10 -21.26 2.57
C VAL A 162 -13.35 -19.93 2.48
N CYS A 163 -12.42 -19.72 3.42
CA CYS A 163 -11.52 -18.58 3.43
C CYS A 163 -10.12 -19.01 2.97
N SER A 164 -9.58 -18.45 1.90
CA SER A 164 -8.19 -18.71 1.51
C SER A 164 -7.54 -17.52 0.85
N SER A 165 -6.32 -17.22 1.29
CA SER A 165 -5.46 -16.22 0.69
C SER A 165 -4.71 -16.73 -0.55
N ASN A 166 -4.58 -18.04 -0.67
CA ASN A 166 -3.98 -18.67 -1.82
C ASN A 166 -4.97 -18.73 -2.97
N SER A 167 -4.57 -18.13 -4.08
CA SER A 167 -5.24 -18.33 -5.35
C SER A 167 -5.12 -19.83 -5.74
N PRO A 168 -6.20 -20.48 -6.17
CA PRO A 168 -6.16 -21.85 -6.69
C PRO A 168 -5.11 -22.11 -7.77
N ALA A 169 -4.64 -21.09 -8.49
CA ALA A 169 -3.56 -21.23 -9.47
C ALA A 169 -2.23 -21.65 -8.84
N PHE A 170 -1.98 -21.32 -7.57
CA PHE A 170 -0.82 -21.79 -6.82
C PHE A 170 -0.97 -23.22 -6.26
N SER A 171 -2.18 -23.80 -6.35
CA SER A 171 -2.57 -24.99 -5.58
C SER A 171 -2.44 -26.32 -6.32
N GLY A 172 -2.04 -26.32 -7.59
CA GLY A 172 -1.84 -27.53 -8.39
C GLY A 172 -2.45 -27.45 -9.80
N PRO A 173 -2.46 -28.56 -10.58
CA PRO A 173 -3.03 -28.57 -11.92
C PRO A 173 -4.52 -28.18 -11.88
N HIS A 174 -4.92 -27.23 -12.71
CA HIS A 174 -6.25 -26.60 -12.76
C HIS A 174 -7.44 -27.58 -12.59
N ASN A 175 -7.33 -28.77 -13.16
CA ASN A 175 -8.37 -29.79 -13.13
C ASN A 175 -8.74 -30.30 -11.72
N SER A 176 -7.83 -30.23 -10.74
CA SER A 176 -8.14 -30.70 -9.37
C SER A 176 -8.98 -29.71 -8.58
N PHE A 177 -8.71 -28.41 -8.71
CA PHE A 177 -9.49 -27.40 -8.02
C PHE A 177 -10.89 -27.26 -8.62
N GLN A 178 -11.01 -27.30 -9.96
CA GLN A 178 -12.30 -27.21 -10.62
C GLN A 178 -13.27 -28.30 -10.15
N LYS A 179 -12.80 -29.54 -10.01
CA LYS A 179 -13.61 -30.66 -9.51
C LYS A 179 -14.17 -30.40 -8.11
N ILE A 180 -13.35 -29.83 -7.22
CA ILE A 180 -13.78 -29.48 -5.87
C ILE A 180 -14.83 -28.39 -5.95
N TYR A 181 -14.54 -27.33 -6.68
CA TYR A 181 -15.49 -26.24 -6.85
C TYR A 181 -16.84 -26.76 -7.40
N ASP A 182 -16.84 -27.59 -8.45
CA ASP A 182 -18.07 -28.17 -9.01
C ASP A 182 -18.84 -29.02 -7.99
N GLU A 183 -18.14 -29.76 -7.12
CA GLU A 183 -18.75 -30.51 -6.02
C GLU A 183 -19.40 -29.61 -4.96
N PHE A 184 -18.85 -28.43 -4.71
CA PHE A 184 -19.33 -27.48 -3.69
C PHE A 184 -20.32 -26.46 -4.22
N LYS A 185 -20.29 -26.15 -5.51
CA LYS A 185 -21.21 -25.22 -6.17
C LYS A 185 -22.67 -25.60 -5.90
N ASN A 186 -22.97 -26.90 -5.89
CA ASN A 186 -24.33 -27.42 -5.63
C ASN A 186 -24.75 -27.38 -4.15
N LYS A 187 -23.85 -26.99 -3.24
CA LYS A 187 -24.09 -26.98 -1.78
C LYS A 187 -24.18 -25.58 -1.17
N ASN A 188 -24.24 -24.53 -2.00
CA ASN A 188 -24.22 -23.13 -1.56
C ASN A 188 -23.00 -22.78 -0.67
N THR A 189 -21.88 -23.51 -0.80
CA THR A 189 -20.64 -23.15 -0.10
C THR A 189 -20.09 -21.86 -0.71
N ILE A 190 -19.80 -20.89 0.15
CA ILE A 190 -19.26 -19.59 -0.22
C ILE A 190 -17.73 -19.69 -0.24
N PHE A 191 -17.12 -19.24 -1.34
CA PHE A 191 -15.67 -19.22 -1.51
C PHE A 191 -15.19 -17.78 -1.63
N ALA A 192 -14.27 -17.37 -0.75
CA ALA A 192 -13.62 -16.07 -0.78
C ALA A 192 -12.10 -16.23 -0.96
N PHE A 193 -11.56 -15.61 -2.01
CA PHE A 193 -10.15 -15.68 -2.39
C PHE A 193 -9.51 -14.30 -2.46
N ALA A 194 -8.25 -14.21 -2.07
CA ALA A 194 -7.42 -13.04 -2.34
C ALA A 194 -7.07 -12.95 -3.83
N THR A 195 -6.90 -11.73 -4.36
CA THR A 195 -6.53 -11.54 -5.78
C THR A 195 -5.04 -11.62 -6.07
N GLY A 196 -4.18 -11.54 -5.05
CA GLY A 196 -2.72 -11.57 -5.19
C GLY A 196 -2.07 -10.19 -5.01
N ASN A 197 -0.75 -10.20 -4.80
CA ASN A 197 0.06 -9.01 -4.47
C ASN A 197 1.08 -8.66 -5.56
N SER A 198 0.77 -8.97 -6.82
CA SER A 198 1.73 -8.93 -7.93
C SER A 198 1.43 -7.81 -8.92
N PHE A 199 0.76 -6.73 -8.49
CA PHE A 199 0.56 -5.54 -9.33
C PHE A 199 1.88 -5.05 -9.97
N PRO A 200 1.89 -4.61 -11.24
CA PRO A 200 0.75 -4.44 -12.16
C PRO A 200 0.32 -5.71 -12.89
N TYR A 201 0.96 -6.85 -12.63
CA TYR A 201 0.65 -8.07 -13.34
C TYR A 201 -0.74 -8.58 -12.92
N GLU A 202 -1.66 -8.61 -13.89
CA GLU A 202 -2.83 -9.49 -13.80
C GLU A 202 -2.31 -10.92 -13.69
N THR A 203 -2.64 -11.60 -12.60
CA THR A 203 -2.35 -13.04 -12.56
C THR A 203 -3.27 -13.71 -13.58
N ASN A 204 -2.73 -14.53 -14.47
CA ASN A 204 -3.46 -15.30 -15.51
C ASN A 204 -4.38 -16.38 -14.93
N ASP A 205 -4.86 -16.19 -13.71
CA ASP A 205 -5.59 -17.18 -12.97
C ASP A 205 -7.00 -17.34 -13.56
N ASP A 206 -7.39 -18.58 -13.87
CA ASP A 206 -8.78 -19.03 -14.13
C ASP A 206 -9.76 -18.74 -12.98
N LEU A 207 -9.35 -17.93 -12.01
CA LEU A 207 -10.16 -17.38 -10.92
C LEU A 207 -11.04 -16.22 -11.35
N ASP A 208 -10.88 -15.72 -12.57
CA ASP A 208 -11.82 -14.77 -13.17
C ASP A 208 -13.16 -15.43 -13.55
N LYS A 209 -13.63 -16.36 -12.72
CA LYS A 209 -14.99 -16.85 -12.74
C LYS A 209 -15.80 -15.94 -11.86
N LYS A 210 -16.98 -15.54 -12.35
CA LYS A 210 -18.01 -14.82 -11.60
C LYS A 210 -18.52 -15.56 -10.36
N GLU A 211 -17.93 -16.72 -10.07
CA GLU A 211 -18.29 -17.76 -9.12
C GLU A 211 -17.63 -17.58 -7.75
N PHE A 212 -16.54 -16.84 -7.66
CA PHE A 212 -15.83 -16.58 -6.40
C PHE A 212 -16.08 -15.17 -5.88
N PHE A 213 -15.94 -14.98 -4.58
CA PHE A 213 -15.73 -13.66 -4.00
C PHE A 213 -14.23 -13.35 -4.08
N LEU A 214 -13.84 -12.55 -5.06
CA LEU A 214 -12.47 -12.07 -5.22
C LEU A 214 -12.28 -10.79 -4.39
N VAL A 215 -11.30 -10.82 -3.48
CA VAL A 215 -11.05 -9.79 -2.48
C VAL A 215 -9.73 -9.10 -2.76
N GLU A 216 -9.81 -7.81 -3.08
CA GLU A 216 -8.66 -6.92 -3.25
C GLU A 216 -8.32 -6.19 -1.95
N SER A 217 -7.08 -5.71 -1.85
CA SER A 217 -6.59 -4.96 -0.68
C SER A 217 -6.91 -3.47 -0.80
N PHE A 218 -7.34 -2.89 0.32
CA PHE A 218 -7.62 -1.47 0.48
C PHE A 218 -6.66 -0.84 1.49
N SER A 219 -6.24 0.38 1.19
CA SER A 219 -5.28 1.15 1.98
C SER A 219 -5.97 2.12 2.94
N PRO A 220 -5.39 2.37 4.13
CA PRO A 220 -5.87 3.42 5.02
C PRO A 220 -5.71 4.83 4.43
N THR A 221 -5.09 4.98 3.25
CA THR A 221 -5.11 6.24 2.50
C THR A 221 -6.47 6.50 1.82
N GLY A 222 -7.41 5.55 1.84
CA GLY A 222 -8.68 5.68 1.14
C GLY A 222 -8.64 5.25 -0.32
N PHE A 223 -7.56 4.57 -0.74
CA PHE A 223 -7.35 4.08 -2.11
C PHE A 223 -7.15 2.56 -2.13
N LYS A 224 -7.26 1.95 -3.32
CA LYS A 224 -6.83 0.58 -3.56
C LYS A 224 -5.33 0.47 -3.25
N SER A 225 -4.90 -0.61 -2.58
CA SER A 225 -3.47 -0.85 -2.35
C SER A 225 -2.67 -1.00 -3.64
N SER A 226 -1.53 -0.32 -3.75
CA SER A 226 -0.65 -0.37 -4.94
C SER A 226 -0.13 -1.75 -5.30
N PHE A 227 -0.06 -2.69 -4.36
CA PHE A 227 0.37 -4.08 -4.65
C PHE A 227 -0.79 -4.98 -5.10
N SER A 228 -2.04 -4.57 -4.93
CA SER A 228 -3.21 -5.43 -5.12
C SER A 228 -3.43 -5.70 -6.62
N SER A 229 -3.26 -6.96 -7.03
CA SER A 229 -3.47 -7.35 -8.43
C SER A 229 -4.92 -7.10 -8.86
N PRO A 230 -5.18 -6.33 -9.93
CA PRO A 230 -6.53 -6.12 -10.45
C PRO A 230 -7.11 -7.43 -10.97
N LYS A 231 -8.42 -7.58 -10.82
CA LYS A 231 -9.20 -8.65 -11.48
C LYS A 231 -10.46 -8.07 -12.12
N LYS A 232 -10.79 -8.56 -13.31
CA LYS A 232 -12.00 -8.16 -14.04
C LYS A 232 -13.29 -8.44 -13.26
N HIS A 233 -13.30 -9.50 -12.45
CA HIS A 233 -14.43 -9.86 -11.59
C HIS A 233 -14.15 -9.68 -10.09
N THR A 234 -13.31 -8.70 -9.72
CA THR A 234 -13.20 -8.28 -8.30
C THR A 234 -14.59 -8.04 -7.73
N THR A 235 -14.84 -8.64 -6.57
CA THR A 235 -16.16 -8.56 -5.94
C THR A 235 -16.22 -7.50 -4.87
N ILE A 236 -15.15 -7.34 -4.09
CA ILE A 236 -15.09 -6.36 -3.00
C ILE A 236 -13.64 -6.03 -2.63
N PHE A 237 -13.42 -4.82 -2.11
CA PHE A 237 -12.19 -4.45 -1.43
C PHE A 237 -12.31 -4.67 0.08
N ALA A 238 -11.20 -5.01 0.74
CA ALA A 238 -11.15 -5.07 2.20
C ALA A 238 -9.84 -4.47 2.74
N PRO A 239 -9.89 -3.84 3.93
CA PRO A 239 -8.72 -3.16 4.50
C PRO A 239 -7.64 -4.16 4.92
N SER A 240 -6.40 -3.90 4.50
CA SER A 240 -5.23 -4.71 4.89
C SER A 240 -3.87 -4.09 4.58
N ASP A 241 -3.81 -2.96 3.87
CA ASP A 241 -2.56 -2.25 3.65
C ASP A 241 -1.99 -1.67 4.95
N ARG A 242 -0.69 -1.36 4.95
CA ARG A 242 0.07 -0.87 6.11
C ARG A 242 -0.01 -1.78 7.34
N PHE A 243 -0.37 -3.03 7.09
CA PHE A 243 -0.58 -4.09 8.05
C PHE A 243 -1.72 -3.79 9.05
N ILE A 244 -2.56 -4.79 9.22
CA ILE A 244 -3.61 -4.85 10.25
C ILE A 244 -3.13 -5.78 11.36
N ASN A 245 -3.59 -5.56 12.58
CA ASN A 245 -3.25 -6.47 13.67
C ASN A 245 -4.05 -7.76 13.59
N SER A 246 -3.34 -8.88 13.55
CA SER A 246 -3.83 -10.23 13.78
C SER A 246 -3.24 -10.76 15.10
N SER A 247 -3.43 -12.05 15.39
CA SER A 247 -2.84 -12.70 16.56
C SER A 247 -2.12 -13.99 16.19
N LEU A 248 -0.98 -14.24 16.83
CA LEU A 248 -0.25 -15.49 16.77
C LEU A 248 0.20 -15.87 18.18
N GLY A 249 -0.35 -16.95 18.73
CA GLY A 249 -0.02 -17.39 20.10
C GLY A 249 -0.46 -16.42 21.21
N GLY A 250 -1.42 -15.53 20.93
CA GLY A 250 -1.89 -14.50 21.87
C GLY A 250 -1.26 -13.13 21.65
N ASP A 251 -0.11 -13.05 20.99
CA ASP A 251 0.56 -11.79 20.68
C ASP A 251 -0.09 -11.12 19.46
N LEU A 252 -0.15 -9.80 19.46
CA LEU A 252 -0.57 -9.02 18.29
C LEU A 252 0.57 -8.99 17.27
N VAL A 253 0.25 -9.36 16.03
CA VAL A 253 1.21 -9.41 14.93
C VAL A 253 0.63 -8.69 13.72
N GLN A 254 1.45 -7.83 13.12
CA GLN A 254 1.12 -7.13 11.87
C GLN A 254 1.00 -8.12 10.70
N PHE A 255 -0.12 -8.07 9.98
CA PHE A 255 -0.40 -8.92 8.83
C PHE A 255 -1.10 -8.10 7.74
N GLY A 256 -0.82 -8.36 6.46
CA GLY A 256 -1.27 -7.49 5.38
C GLY A 256 -1.28 -8.17 4.03
N GLY A 257 -1.27 -7.36 2.98
CA GLY A 257 -1.48 -7.85 1.62
C GLY A 257 -2.94 -8.23 1.36
N THR A 258 -3.25 -8.67 0.14
CA THR A 258 -4.56 -9.28 -0.16
C THR A 258 -4.86 -10.52 0.71
N SER A 259 -3.81 -11.16 1.25
CA SER A 259 -3.91 -12.19 2.28
C SER A 259 -4.50 -11.70 3.61
N GLY A 260 -4.31 -10.42 3.97
CA GLY A 260 -4.98 -9.78 5.10
C GLY A 260 -6.39 -9.27 4.73
N ALA A 261 -6.61 -8.84 3.49
CA ALA A 261 -7.91 -8.36 3.01
C ALA A 261 -8.96 -9.48 3.03
N GLN A 262 -8.57 -10.65 2.49
CA GLN A 262 -9.43 -11.80 2.31
C GLN A 262 -10.13 -12.24 3.61
N PRO A 263 -9.42 -12.48 4.74
CA PRO A 263 -10.08 -12.90 5.98
C PRO A 263 -10.99 -11.82 6.56
N VAL A 264 -10.73 -10.53 6.30
CA VAL A 264 -11.65 -9.45 6.70
C VAL A 264 -12.98 -9.57 5.96
N ALA A 265 -12.95 -9.69 4.63
CA ALA A 265 -14.17 -9.94 3.86
C ALA A 265 -14.84 -11.26 4.26
N CYS A 266 -14.07 -12.33 4.47
CA CYS A 266 -14.59 -13.63 4.87
C CYS A 266 -15.29 -13.60 6.23
N GLY A 267 -14.71 -12.92 7.23
CA GLY A 267 -15.32 -12.72 8.54
C GLY A 267 -16.67 -11.99 8.46
N ALA A 268 -16.76 -10.97 7.59
CA ALA A 268 -18.02 -10.27 7.35
C ALA A 268 -19.09 -11.20 6.74
N MET A 269 -18.70 -12.06 5.79
CA MET A 269 -19.58 -13.06 5.20
C MET A 269 -20.04 -14.10 6.23
N ILE A 270 -19.15 -14.55 7.12
CA ILE A 270 -19.48 -15.48 8.22
C ILE A 270 -20.58 -14.90 9.11
N ASN A 271 -20.51 -13.61 9.44
CA ASN A 271 -21.56 -12.96 10.24
C ASN A 271 -22.92 -13.03 9.55
N VAL A 272 -23.01 -12.81 8.24
CA VAL A 272 -24.25 -12.93 7.46
C VAL A 272 -24.74 -14.38 7.42
N VAL A 273 -23.89 -15.33 7.06
CA VAL A 273 -24.22 -16.76 6.95
C VAL A 273 -24.73 -17.33 8.28
N SER A 274 -24.23 -16.79 9.40
CA SER A 274 -24.67 -17.21 10.73
C SER A 274 -26.10 -16.79 11.09
N LEU A 275 -26.59 -15.71 10.50
CA LEU A 275 -27.96 -15.20 10.68
C LEU A 275 -28.90 -15.74 9.60
N LEU A 276 -28.37 -16.00 8.40
CA LEU A 276 -29.10 -16.47 7.23
C LEU A 276 -28.55 -17.84 6.78
N PRO A 277 -28.87 -18.93 7.49
CA PRO A 277 -28.48 -20.28 7.06
C PRO A 277 -28.96 -20.60 5.65
N GLU A 278 -28.15 -21.32 4.86
CA GLU A 278 -28.50 -21.67 3.46
C GLU A 278 -28.67 -20.45 2.52
N ILE A 279 -28.17 -19.28 2.90
CA ILE A 279 -28.05 -18.16 1.95
C ILE A 279 -27.21 -18.60 0.75
N THR A 280 -27.70 -18.31 -0.45
CA THR A 280 -26.97 -18.57 -1.68
C THR A 280 -25.90 -17.52 -1.88
N ARG A 281 -24.95 -17.86 -2.74
CA ARG A 281 -23.86 -16.98 -3.13
C ARG A 281 -24.37 -15.70 -3.82
N GLU A 282 -25.36 -15.84 -4.69
CA GLU A 282 -25.98 -14.73 -5.42
C GLU A 282 -26.69 -13.78 -4.46
N GLU A 283 -27.46 -14.32 -3.51
CA GLU A 283 -28.10 -13.55 -2.44
C GLU A 283 -27.06 -12.80 -1.57
N LEU A 284 -25.99 -13.48 -1.15
CA LEU A 284 -24.92 -12.84 -0.39
C LEU A 284 -24.20 -11.74 -1.19
N LYS A 285 -23.96 -11.98 -2.50
CA LYS A 285 -23.38 -10.98 -3.39
C LYS A 285 -24.27 -9.74 -3.50
N GLN A 286 -25.58 -9.90 -3.55
CA GLN A 286 -26.52 -8.76 -3.52
C GLN A 286 -26.42 -7.97 -2.22
N ILE A 287 -26.35 -8.65 -1.08
CA ILE A 287 -26.15 -7.97 0.21
C ILE A 287 -24.83 -7.18 0.19
N ILE A 288 -23.72 -7.78 -0.25
CA ILE A 288 -22.42 -7.09 -0.33
C ILE A 288 -22.51 -5.85 -1.23
N LEU A 289 -22.99 -5.99 -2.47
CA LEU A 289 -23.06 -4.88 -3.43
C LEU A 289 -23.95 -3.73 -2.97
N LYS A 290 -25.05 -4.02 -2.25
CA LYS A 290 -25.96 -2.99 -1.72
C LYS A 290 -25.53 -2.38 -0.39
N THR A 291 -24.52 -2.93 0.27
CA THR A 291 -24.06 -2.46 1.59
C THR A 291 -22.64 -1.91 1.60
N GLN A 292 -21.84 -2.19 0.57
CA GLN A 292 -20.47 -1.72 0.44
C GLN A 292 -20.33 -0.21 0.65
N ILE A 293 -19.18 0.22 1.16
CA ILE A 293 -18.79 1.62 1.22
C ILE A 293 -18.25 1.98 -0.17
N SER A 294 -18.95 2.85 -0.89
CA SER A 294 -18.51 3.33 -2.19
C SER A 294 -17.29 4.24 -2.04
N PHE A 295 -16.35 4.13 -2.98
CA PHE A 295 -15.22 5.06 -3.11
C PHE A 295 -14.94 5.32 -4.59
N MET A 296 -14.49 6.53 -4.93
CA MET A 296 -14.01 6.93 -6.27
C MET A 296 -14.86 6.49 -7.47
N ASN A 297 -16.19 6.56 -7.36
CA ASN A 297 -17.12 6.12 -8.42
C ASN A 297 -16.89 4.67 -8.92
N SER A 298 -16.17 3.85 -8.15
CA SER A 298 -15.93 2.45 -8.47
C SER A 298 -17.23 1.66 -8.31
N SER A 299 -17.48 0.76 -9.26
CA SER A 299 -18.58 -0.22 -9.14
C SER A 299 -18.34 -1.22 -8.00
N THR A 300 -17.08 -1.38 -7.58
CA THR A 300 -16.65 -2.23 -6.47
C THR A 300 -16.27 -1.35 -5.29
N GLY A 301 -16.97 -1.50 -4.17
CA GLY A 301 -16.72 -0.76 -2.95
C GLY A 301 -15.90 -1.55 -1.93
N ILE A 302 -15.83 -1.02 -0.71
CA ILE A 302 -15.16 -1.64 0.44
C ILE A 302 -16.20 -2.41 1.25
N ILE A 303 -15.81 -3.56 1.79
CA ILE A 303 -16.68 -4.38 2.62
C ILE A 303 -17.20 -3.58 3.83
N ASN A 304 -18.52 -3.63 4.05
CA ASN A 304 -19.20 -2.96 5.17
C ASN A 304 -19.84 -4.02 6.07
N ALA A 305 -19.04 -4.64 6.93
CA ALA A 305 -19.49 -5.75 7.75
C ALA A 305 -20.68 -5.36 8.64
N TYR A 306 -20.68 -4.13 9.19
CA TYR A 306 -21.76 -3.64 10.04
C TYR A 306 -23.08 -3.56 9.30
N LYS A 307 -23.16 -2.87 8.16
CA LYS A 307 -24.42 -2.76 7.40
C LYS A 307 -24.89 -4.11 6.86
N MET A 308 -23.96 -4.99 6.45
CA MET A 308 -24.28 -6.38 6.09
C MET A 308 -24.95 -7.14 7.26
N PHE A 309 -24.37 -7.05 8.46
CA PHE A 309 -24.93 -7.66 9.66
C PHE A 309 -26.32 -7.12 9.99
N LYS A 310 -26.53 -5.81 9.86
CA LYS A 310 -27.82 -5.17 10.13
C LYS A 310 -28.92 -5.64 9.17
N VAL A 311 -28.60 -5.75 7.88
CA VAL A 311 -29.50 -6.33 6.86
C VAL A 311 -29.80 -7.79 7.18
N ALA A 312 -28.78 -8.59 7.48
CA ALA A 312 -28.95 -10.00 7.82
C ALA A 312 -29.78 -10.20 9.09
N ASN A 313 -29.60 -9.36 10.11
CA ASN A 313 -30.36 -9.41 11.34
C ASN A 313 -31.85 -9.11 11.09
N ARG A 314 -32.17 -8.08 10.29
CA ARG A 314 -33.56 -7.79 9.88
C ARG A 314 -34.20 -8.97 9.14
N LEU A 315 -33.45 -9.61 8.24
CA LEU A 315 -33.95 -10.74 7.47
C LEU A 315 -34.13 -12.01 8.31
N SER A 316 -33.33 -12.19 9.38
CA SER A 316 -33.29 -13.41 10.17
C SER A 316 -34.63 -13.79 10.81
N GLU A 317 -35.49 -12.82 11.15
CA GLU A 317 -36.80 -13.06 11.79
C GLU A 317 -37.77 -13.85 10.91
N GLY A 318 -37.65 -13.72 9.57
CA GLY A 318 -38.51 -14.38 8.59
C GLY A 318 -37.80 -15.42 7.72
N TRP A 319 -36.54 -15.70 8.00
CA TRP A 319 -35.70 -16.53 7.12
C TRP A 319 -36.05 -18.02 7.21
N PRO A 320 -36.07 -18.79 6.10
CA PRO A 320 -35.79 -18.42 4.71
C PRO A 320 -37.01 -17.95 3.89
N ARG A 321 -38.17 -17.70 4.51
CA ARG A 321 -39.42 -17.39 3.78
C ARG A 321 -39.39 -16.02 3.10
N ASN A 322 -38.58 -15.09 3.61
CA ASN A 322 -38.43 -13.72 3.14
C ASN A 322 -37.21 -13.49 2.22
N ARG A 323 -36.67 -14.54 1.57
CA ARG A 323 -35.52 -14.43 0.64
C ARG A 323 -35.66 -13.30 -0.40
N LYS A 324 -36.87 -13.09 -0.92
CA LYS A 324 -37.17 -12.05 -1.93
C LYS A 324 -36.91 -10.63 -1.42
N GLU A 325 -36.93 -10.41 -0.11
CA GLU A 325 -36.68 -9.09 0.49
C GLU A 325 -35.24 -8.60 0.28
N ILE A 326 -34.27 -9.50 0.02
CA ILE A 326 -32.88 -9.13 -0.34
C ILE A 326 -32.82 -8.21 -1.56
N TYR A 327 -33.79 -8.32 -2.47
CA TYR A 327 -33.79 -7.50 -3.70
C TYR A 327 -34.48 -6.15 -3.51
N LYS A 328 -35.23 -5.98 -2.42
CA LYS A 328 -35.96 -4.75 -2.11
C LYS A 328 -35.06 -3.68 -1.49
N THR A 329 -35.45 -2.42 -1.53
CA THR A 329 -34.62 -1.29 -1.06
C THR A 329 -34.80 -1.06 0.43
N GLU A 330 -35.99 -1.36 0.94
CA GLU A 330 -36.47 -1.11 2.30
C GLU A 330 -35.62 -1.84 3.34
N VAL A 331 -35.13 -3.06 3.04
CA VAL A 331 -34.27 -3.80 3.97
C VAL A 331 -32.91 -3.11 4.18
N TYR A 332 -32.47 -2.28 3.23
CA TYR A 332 -31.22 -1.51 3.27
C TYR A 332 -31.40 -0.07 3.75
N ASP A 333 -32.64 0.39 3.97
CA ASP A 333 -32.93 1.73 4.48
C ASP A 333 -32.83 1.75 6.02
N PHE A 334 -31.90 2.53 6.53
CA PHE A 334 -31.64 2.70 7.97
C PHE A 334 -31.88 4.13 8.45
N ASN A 335 -32.61 4.97 7.70
CA ASN A 335 -32.84 6.38 8.04
C ASN A 335 -33.50 6.56 9.41
N GLU A 336 -34.46 5.71 9.77
CA GLU A 336 -35.07 5.74 11.10
C GLU A 336 -34.05 5.42 12.21
N GLU A 337 -33.24 4.37 12.02
CA GLU A 337 -32.22 3.97 12.98
C GLU A 337 -31.14 5.05 13.13
N ILE A 338 -30.70 5.66 12.03
CA ILE A 338 -29.77 6.81 12.01
C ILE A 338 -30.36 7.98 12.81
N SER A 339 -31.66 8.25 12.64
CA SER A 339 -32.36 9.32 13.37
C SER A 339 -32.43 9.03 14.87
N GLN A 340 -32.67 7.78 15.25
CA GLN A 340 -32.67 7.33 16.64
C GLN A 340 -31.27 7.42 17.28
N ILE A 341 -30.22 7.00 16.56
CA ILE A 341 -28.82 7.13 17.01
C ILE A 341 -28.48 8.60 17.28
N SER A 342 -28.96 9.51 16.44
CA SER A 342 -28.70 10.95 16.56
C SER A 342 -29.42 11.60 17.74
N LYS A 343 -30.61 11.11 18.11
CA LYS A 343 -31.42 11.61 19.24
C LYS A 343 -30.98 11.04 20.59
N ASN A 344 -30.33 9.89 20.58
CA ASN A 344 -29.98 9.19 21.80
C ASN A 344 -28.83 9.93 22.51
N ASN A 345 -29.14 10.66 23.58
CA ASN A 345 -28.18 11.38 24.41
C ASN A 345 -27.40 10.48 25.38
N THR A 346 -27.61 9.15 25.35
CA THR A 346 -26.80 8.23 26.18
C THR A 346 -25.31 8.44 25.93
N GLU A 347 -24.53 8.13 26.97
CA GLU A 347 -23.07 8.18 27.04
C GLU A 347 -22.35 7.21 26.09
N LEU A 348 -23.03 6.73 25.03
CA LEU A 348 -22.35 6.13 23.89
C LEU A 348 -21.34 7.15 23.36
N ASP A 349 -20.08 6.71 23.31
CA ASP A 349 -18.97 7.53 22.83
C ASP A 349 -19.32 8.15 21.47
N ARG A 350 -19.03 9.45 21.34
CA ARG A 350 -19.37 10.26 20.16
C ARG A 350 -18.87 9.60 18.89
N GLU A 351 -17.68 9.00 18.94
CA GLU A 351 -17.08 8.22 17.86
C GLU A 351 -18.02 7.11 17.37
N GLN A 352 -18.48 6.25 18.29
CA GLN A 352 -19.29 5.09 17.94
C GLN A 352 -20.62 5.50 17.28
N LYS A 353 -21.23 6.61 17.71
CA LYS A 353 -22.44 7.13 17.07
C LYS A 353 -22.16 7.60 15.65
N LEU A 354 -21.07 8.33 15.44
CA LEU A 354 -20.65 8.79 14.11
C LEU A 354 -20.35 7.61 13.19
N ARG A 355 -19.61 6.61 13.68
CA ARG A 355 -19.26 5.40 12.93
C ARG A 355 -20.50 4.58 12.55
N LYS A 356 -21.45 4.38 13.48
CA LYS A 356 -22.72 3.70 13.17
C LYS A 356 -23.51 4.46 12.10
N ARG A 357 -23.64 5.78 12.21
CA ARG A 357 -24.35 6.60 11.22
C ARG A 357 -23.71 6.49 9.84
N PHE A 358 -22.39 6.70 9.77
CA PHE A 358 -21.62 6.56 8.54
C PHE A 358 -21.77 5.15 7.94
N LEU A 359 -21.62 4.08 8.72
CA LEU A 359 -21.70 2.73 8.18
C LEU A 359 -23.11 2.36 7.69
N LEU A 360 -24.17 2.90 8.31
CA LEU A 360 -25.55 2.72 7.84
C LEU A 360 -25.87 3.57 6.61
N ALA A 361 -25.27 4.75 6.48
CA ALA A 361 -25.37 5.65 5.34
C ALA A 361 -23.98 6.01 4.78
N SER A 362 -23.31 5.02 4.17
CA SER A 362 -21.90 5.12 3.72
C SER A 362 -21.66 6.12 2.60
N ASN A 363 -22.72 6.74 2.06
CA ASN A 363 -22.69 7.85 1.11
C ASN A 363 -22.80 9.24 1.78
N SER A 364 -22.93 9.29 3.10
CA SER A 364 -23.05 10.54 3.87
C SER A 364 -21.70 11.27 3.93
N LYS A 365 -21.48 12.20 2.98
CA LYS A 365 -20.31 13.11 2.98
C LYS A 365 -20.13 13.83 4.32
N LYS A 366 -21.25 14.19 4.96
CA LYS A 366 -21.27 14.84 6.28
C LYS A 366 -20.68 13.94 7.37
N ASP A 367 -21.15 12.69 7.48
CA ASP A 367 -20.69 11.78 8.53
C ASP A 367 -19.22 11.40 8.32
N ALA A 368 -18.79 11.20 7.07
CA ALA A 368 -17.40 10.96 6.74
C ALA A 368 -16.50 12.15 7.12
N PHE A 369 -16.93 13.38 6.83
CA PHE A 369 -16.20 14.59 7.23
C PHE A 369 -16.12 14.75 8.75
N GLU A 370 -17.22 14.50 9.47
CA GLU A 370 -17.24 14.53 10.93
C GLU A 370 -16.31 13.47 11.54
N LEU A 371 -16.29 12.25 10.97
CA LEU A 371 -15.36 11.19 11.37
C LEU A 371 -13.90 11.58 11.09
N SER A 372 -13.61 12.12 9.91
CA SER A 372 -12.28 12.61 9.61
C SER A 372 -11.81 13.61 10.65
N ARG A 373 -12.64 14.61 10.98
CA ARG A 373 -12.30 15.62 12.00
C ARG A 373 -12.08 14.99 13.38
N PHE A 374 -12.90 14.01 13.76
CA PHE A 374 -12.73 13.29 15.02
C PHE A 374 -11.38 12.58 15.10
N TYR A 375 -11.02 11.82 14.06
CA TYR A 375 -9.74 11.09 14.02
C TYR A 375 -8.55 12.04 13.97
N ASP A 376 -8.65 13.15 13.24
CA ASP A 376 -7.63 14.21 13.18
C ASP A 376 -7.36 14.78 14.58
N GLN A 377 -8.43 15.13 15.31
CA GLN A 377 -8.34 15.64 16.68
C GLN A 377 -7.80 14.62 17.69
N SER A 378 -7.91 13.33 17.38
CA SER A 378 -7.41 12.23 18.21
C SER A 378 -5.96 11.86 17.89
N GLY A 379 -5.29 12.58 16.97
CA GLY A 379 -3.94 12.26 16.51
C GLY A 379 -3.89 11.08 15.53
N LEU A 380 -5.03 10.54 15.11
CA LEU A 380 -5.13 9.41 14.18
C LEU A 380 -5.25 9.91 12.74
N ILE A 381 -4.21 10.59 12.28
CA ILE A 381 -4.18 11.30 11.00
C ILE A 381 -4.44 10.36 9.82
N ALA A 382 -3.96 9.12 9.86
CA ALA A 382 -4.19 8.15 8.77
C ALA A 382 -5.67 7.75 8.68
N ASN A 383 -6.33 7.50 9.81
CA ASN A 383 -7.78 7.30 9.85
C ASN A 383 -8.53 8.55 9.34
N SER A 384 -8.04 9.76 9.64
CA SER A 384 -8.66 10.98 9.13
C SER A 384 -8.63 11.04 7.60
N TYR A 385 -7.46 10.77 6.97
CA TYR A 385 -7.32 10.77 5.52
C TYR A 385 -8.22 9.74 4.84
N LEU A 386 -8.35 8.55 5.41
CA LEU A 386 -9.27 7.52 4.95
C LEU A 386 -10.67 8.10 4.72
N TYR A 387 -11.28 8.71 5.73
CA TYR A 387 -12.64 9.24 5.61
C TYR A 387 -12.74 10.49 4.71
N ARG A 388 -11.68 11.32 4.62
CA ARG A 388 -11.65 12.43 3.65
C ARG A 388 -11.71 11.88 2.22
N ASN A 389 -10.92 10.86 1.94
CA ASN A 389 -10.69 10.39 0.57
C ASN A 389 -11.81 9.48 0.04
N LEU A 390 -12.61 8.86 0.91
CA LEU A 390 -13.77 8.06 0.50
C LEU A 390 -14.79 8.83 -0.36
N HIS A 391 -14.91 10.14 -0.17
CA HIS A 391 -15.85 11.01 -0.89
C HIS A 391 -15.20 12.19 -1.60
N GLN A 392 -13.86 12.24 -1.67
CA GLN A 392 -13.23 13.18 -2.57
C GLN A 392 -13.60 12.77 -4.00
N GLU A 393 -14.47 13.57 -4.59
CA GLU A 393 -14.50 13.67 -6.04
C GLU A 393 -13.12 14.18 -6.41
N VAL A 394 -12.38 13.38 -7.16
CA VAL A 394 -11.15 13.87 -7.77
C VAL A 394 -11.60 15.00 -8.67
N ASP A 395 -11.24 16.22 -8.26
CA ASP A 395 -11.47 17.43 -9.02
C ASP A 395 -10.70 17.27 -10.33
N GLU A 396 -11.42 16.87 -11.38
CA GLU A 396 -10.86 16.60 -12.70
C GLU A 396 -10.20 17.87 -13.24
N ASP A 397 -10.72 19.06 -12.90
CA ASP A 397 -10.11 20.34 -13.27
C ASP A 397 -8.80 20.57 -12.53
N ALA A 398 -8.73 20.26 -11.23
CA ALA A 398 -7.47 20.33 -10.48
C ALA A 398 -6.42 19.31 -10.98
N LEU A 399 -6.85 18.13 -11.44
CA LEU A 399 -5.97 17.13 -12.04
C LEU A 399 -5.50 17.57 -13.43
N ILE A 400 -6.40 18.13 -14.25
CA ILE A 400 -6.10 18.71 -15.56
C ILE A 400 -5.17 19.91 -15.40
N ASP A 401 -5.36 20.75 -14.39
CA ASP A 401 -4.47 21.89 -14.14
C ASP A 401 -3.10 21.43 -13.63
N LEU A 402 -3.03 20.36 -12.84
CA LEU A 402 -1.77 19.71 -12.49
C LEU A 402 -1.07 19.12 -13.73
N LEU A 403 -1.84 18.50 -14.61
CA LEU A 403 -1.37 17.95 -15.89
C LEU A 403 -0.87 19.04 -16.84
N LYS A 404 -1.58 20.16 -16.95
CA LYS A 404 -1.16 21.33 -17.73
C LYS A 404 0.11 21.95 -17.16
N LEU A 405 0.27 21.98 -15.83
CA LEU A 405 1.52 22.37 -15.18
C LEU A 405 2.68 21.42 -15.50
N THR A 406 2.40 20.16 -15.88
CA THR A 406 3.40 19.19 -16.33
C THR A 406 3.59 19.15 -17.85
N ASP A 407 2.68 19.73 -18.65
CA ASP A 407 2.82 19.81 -20.12
C ASP A 407 4.02 20.66 -20.55
N ASP A 408 4.47 21.57 -19.69
CA ASP A 408 5.70 22.36 -19.87
C ASP A 408 7.00 21.57 -19.54
N LEU A 409 6.91 20.28 -19.14
CA LEU A 409 8.07 19.41 -18.86
C LEU A 409 8.34 18.45 -20.04
N PRO A 410 9.38 18.69 -20.87
CA PRO A 410 9.54 18.02 -22.18
C PRO A 410 9.76 16.50 -22.15
N TRP A 411 10.19 15.92 -21.02
CA TRP A 411 10.59 14.50 -20.97
C TRP A 411 9.51 13.54 -20.45
N GLN A 412 8.53 14.01 -19.67
CA GLN A 412 7.37 13.19 -19.27
C GLN A 412 6.41 12.93 -20.45
N ASN A 413 6.59 13.69 -21.53
CA ASN A 413 5.71 13.76 -22.69
C ASN A 413 5.89 12.63 -23.74
N SER A 414 6.77 11.64 -23.57
CA SER A 414 6.86 10.54 -24.56
C SER A 414 6.09 9.27 -24.14
N VAL A 415 5.99 9.00 -22.84
CA VAL A 415 5.27 7.84 -22.30
C VAL A 415 3.81 8.19 -22.02
N LEU A 416 3.54 9.35 -21.41
CA LEU A 416 2.16 9.83 -21.22
C LEU A 416 1.48 10.08 -22.57
N ARG A 417 2.14 10.81 -23.50
CA ARG A 417 1.54 11.19 -24.79
C ARG A 417 1.27 10.02 -25.72
N LYS A 418 2.12 8.98 -25.75
CA LYS A 418 1.84 7.72 -26.46
C LYS A 418 0.65 6.96 -25.88
N SER A 419 0.39 7.10 -24.58
CA SER A 419 -0.83 6.59 -23.95
C SER A 419 -2.05 7.47 -24.28
N LEU A 420 -1.88 8.79 -24.35
CA LEU A 420 -2.92 9.79 -24.63
C LEU A 420 -3.39 9.81 -26.10
N GLU A 421 -2.50 9.58 -27.06
CA GLU A 421 -2.79 9.59 -28.50
C GLU A 421 -3.45 8.28 -28.99
N SER A 422 -3.52 7.26 -28.14
CA SER A 422 -4.35 6.08 -28.41
C SER A 422 -5.82 6.42 -28.12
N ASN A 423 -6.71 6.28 -29.12
CA ASN A 423 -8.12 6.73 -29.13
C ASN A 423 -9.08 6.07 -28.08
N ASN A 424 -8.62 5.72 -26.88
CA ASN A 424 -9.40 5.12 -25.79
C ASN A 424 -9.37 5.96 -24.49
N PHE A 425 -9.18 7.28 -24.61
CA PHE A 425 -8.88 8.21 -23.51
C PHE A 425 -9.90 8.23 -22.34
N HIS A 426 -11.18 7.90 -22.56
CA HIS A 426 -12.19 8.00 -21.50
C HIS A 426 -12.20 6.86 -20.47
N LYS A 427 -11.46 5.76 -20.70
CA LYS A 427 -11.52 4.60 -19.80
C LYS A 427 -10.20 4.27 -19.10
N ASN A 428 -9.05 4.52 -19.73
CA ASN A 428 -7.76 4.05 -19.22
C ASN A 428 -6.95 5.12 -18.46
N SER A 429 -7.28 6.41 -18.57
CA SER A 429 -6.56 7.52 -17.91
C SER A 429 -6.85 7.63 -16.41
N LYS A 430 -8.07 7.25 -16.00
CA LYS A 430 -8.47 7.12 -14.58
C LYS A 430 -7.80 5.96 -13.86
N ASP A 431 -7.26 4.98 -14.58
CA ASP A 431 -6.51 3.91 -13.94
C ASP A 431 -5.03 4.31 -13.85
N TYR A 432 -4.43 4.78 -14.94
CA TYR A 432 -2.99 5.09 -15.03
C TYR A 432 -2.49 6.24 -14.12
N PHE A 433 -3.29 7.28 -13.89
CA PHE A 433 -2.85 8.42 -13.05
C PHE A 433 -2.89 8.11 -11.55
N PHE A 434 -3.71 7.14 -11.16
CA PHE A 434 -3.81 6.64 -9.79
C PHE A 434 -2.75 5.57 -9.49
N GLU A 435 -2.06 5.06 -10.51
CA GLU A 435 -1.01 4.03 -10.41
C GLU A 435 0.33 4.56 -9.87
N ASN A 436 0.52 5.88 -9.76
CA ASN A 436 1.67 6.53 -9.09
C ASN A 436 1.25 7.23 -7.78
N GLU A 437 0.67 6.45 -6.86
CA GLU A 437 0.03 6.89 -5.60
C GLU A 437 0.85 7.84 -4.72
N ARG A 438 2.20 7.78 -4.78
CA ARG A 438 3.07 8.46 -3.80
C ARG A 438 3.52 9.85 -4.22
N LEU A 439 3.78 10.05 -5.52
CA LEU A 439 4.27 11.34 -6.00
C LEU A 439 3.10 12.31 -6.19
N SER A 440 2.00 11.88 -6.79
CA SER A 440 0.94 12.79 -7.26
C SER A 440 0.29 13.57 -6.12
N PHE A 441 -0.06 12.95 -4.99
CA PHE A 441 -0.72 13.66 -3.88
C PHE A 441 0.22 14.45 -2.98
N ALA A 442 1.44 13.95 -2.74
CA ALA A 442 2.49 14.73 -2.06
C ALA A 442 2.86 15.96 -2.89
N VAL A 443 2.92 15.82 -4.22
CA VAL A 443 3.12 16.93 -5.17
C VAL A 443 1.91 17.85 -5.24
N ILE A 444 0.66 17.37 -5.13
CA ILE A 444 -0.54 18.23 -5.08
C ILE A 444 -0.60 19.01 -3.76
N ASP A 445 -0.33 18.38 -2.61
CA ASP A 445 -0.31 19.07 -1.31
C ASP A 445 0.90 20.02 -1.21
N MET A 446 2.08 19.62 -1.73
CA MET A 446 3.21 20.53 -1.94
C MET A 446 2.79 21.67 -2.86
N ALA A 447 2.25 21.43 -4.05
CA ALA A 447 1.86 22.48 -5.00
C ALA A 447 0.89 23.51 -4.40
N LYS A 448 -0.05 23.05 -3.56
CA LYS A 448 -0.97 23.92 -2.81
C LYS A 448 -0.24 24.75 -1.75
N ARG A 449 0.73 24.19 -1.03
CA ARG A 449 1.58 24.92 -0.07
C ARG A 449 2.61 25.83 -0.77
N PHE A 450 3.09 25.44 -1.94
CA PHE A 450 4.06 26.15 -2.78
C PHE A 450 3.56 27.49 -3.29
N LYS A 451 2.25 27.61 -3.56
CA LYS A 451 1.60 28.87 -3.89
C LYS A 451 1.53 29.85 -2.71
N ALA A 452 1.73 29.40 -1.47
CA ALA A 452 1.47 30.17 -0.26
C ALA A 452 2.73 30.67 0.48
N ILE A 453 3.93 30.24 0.09
CA ILE A 453 5.20 30.63 0.73
C ILE A 453 6.08 31.46 -0.22
N ASP A 454 6.92 32.33 0.36
CA ASP A 454 7.79 33.21 -0.41
C ASP A 454 8.98 32.45 -1.05
N GLN A 455 9.59 33.04 -2.08
CA GLN A 455 10.65 32.39 -2.86
C GLN A 455 11.89 31.96 -2.05
N SER A 456 12.25 32.72 -1.02
CA SER A 456 13.35 32.41 -0.09
C SER A 456 13.08 31.13 0.68
N GLU A 457 11.89 31.02 1.27
CA GLU A 457 11.47 29.83 2.04
C GLU A 457 11.33 28.59 1.15
N ARG A 458 10.90 28.77 -0.12
CA ARG A 458 10.88 27.68 -1.11
C ARG A 458 12.28 27.12 -1.36
N ASN A 459 13.26 27.99 -1.59
CA ASN A 459 14.63 27.58 -1.88
C ASN A 459 15.27 26.85 -0.69
N GLU A 460 15.01 27.32 0.53
CA GLU A 460 15.51 26.68 1.76
C GLU A 460 14.88 25.29 1.99
N LEU A 461 13.57 25.15 1.77
CA LEU A 461 12.87 23.86 1.86
C LEU A 461 13.41 22.83 0.86
N PHE A 462 13.74 23.25 -0.36
CA PHE A 462 14.32 22.36 -1.37
C PHE A 462 15.73 21.92 -1.02
N VAL A 463 16.56 22.82 -0.48
CA VAL A 463 17.89 22.46 0.02
C VAL A 463 17.75 21.45 1.17
N GLN A 464 16.82 21.68 2.10
CA GLN A 464 16.56 20.73 3.19
C GLN A 464 16.10 19.35 2.68
N LEU A 465 15.21 19.31 1.69
CA LEU A 465 14.75 18.06 1.07
C LEU A 465 15.88 17.34 0.31
N TYR A 466 16.68 18.06 -0.47
CA TYR A 466 17.81 17.47 -1.20
C TYR A 466 18.87 16.89 -0.24
N MET A 467 19.09 17.59 0.88
CA MET A 467 20.07 17.22 1.90
C MET A 467 19.55 16.13 2.86
N ASP A 468 18.28 15.73 2.75
CA ASP A 468 17.70 14.69 3.60
C ASP A 468 18.33 13.31 3.27
N PRO A 469 19.05 12.69 4.23
CA PRO A 469 19.72 11.40 4.05
C PRO A 469 18.73 10.27 3.72
N SER A 470 17.45 10.42 4.03
CA SER A 470 16.39 9.42 3.79
C SER A 470 15.88 9.38 2.34
N ILE A 471 16.15 10.42 1.53
CA ILE A 471 15.73 10.47 0.14
C ILE A 471 16.72 9.67 -0.72
N SER A 472 16.20 8.75 -1.54
CA SER A 472 17.01 7.89 -2.39
C SER A 472 17.80 8.70 -3.42
N HIS A 473 18.96 8.21 -3.83
CA HIS A 473 19.81 8.91 -4.81
C HIS A 473 19.10 9.17 -6.15
N LYS A 474 18.15 8.29 -6.53
CA LYS A 474 17.32 8.46 -7.72
C LYS A 474 16.32 9.60 -7.56
N ASP A 475 15.73 9.74 -6.38
CA ASP A 475 14.75 10.78 -6.08
C ASP A 475 15.44 12.14 -5.83
N ARG A 476 16.65 12.16 -5.28
CA ARG A 476 17.50 13.36 -5.21
C ARG A 476 17.82 13.91 -6.59
N TYR A 477 18.02 13.04 -7.58
CA TYR A 477 18.22 13.47 -8.97
C TYR A 477 16.96 14.14 -9.54
N SER A 478 15.77 13.63 -9.21
CA SER A 478 14.51 14.30 -9.56
C SER A 478 14.35 15.65 -8.84
N ILE A 479 14.73 15.76 -7.57
CA ILE A 479 14.74 17.03 -6.82
C ILE A 479 15.74 18.03 -7.45
N LEU A 480 16.93 17.58 -7.82
CA LEU A 480 17.92 18.38 -8.55
C LEU A 480 17.41 18.85 -9.92
N THR A 481 16.68 18.00 -10.63
CA THR A 481 16.10 18.34 -11.93
C THR A 481 15.00 19.40 -11.79
N THR A 482 14.22 19.34 -10.69
CA THR A 482 13.24 20.37 -10.33
C THR A 482 13.91 21.67 -9.89
N LEU A 483 15.02 21.59 -9.14
CA LEU A 483 15.85 22.74 -8.76
C LEU A 483 16.50 23.41 -9.99
N TRP A 484 16.95 22.63 -10.96
CA TRP A 484 17.51 23.11 -12.22
C TRP A 484 16.49 23.94 -13.02
N TYR A 485 15.25 23.45 -13.14
CA TYR A 485 14.18 24.19 -13.81
C TYR A 485 13.72 25.44 -13.04
N ALA A 486 13.76 25.42 -11.71
CA ALA A 486 13.53 26.62 -10.90
C ALA A 486 14.65 27.66 -11.09
N ALA A 487 15.88 27.19 -11.33
CA ALA A 487 17.07 28.02 -11.51
C ALA A 487 17.27 28.58 -12.93
N GLU A 488 16.68 27.97 -13.97
CA GLU A 488 16.60 28.59 -15.32
C GLU A 488 15.96 29.98 -15.28
N ASN A 489 15.12 30.25 -14.28
CA ASN A 489 14.49 31.55 -14.06
C ASN A 489 15.26 32.48 -13.08
N ASN A 490 16.32 31.99 -12.40
CA ASN A 490 17.20 32.79 -11.54
C ASN A 490 18.56 32.09 -11.23
N PRO A 491 19.61 32.33 -12.05
CA PRO A 491 20.91 31.64 -11.99
C PRO A 491 21.66 31.75 -10.65
N LYS A 492 21.45 32.83 -9.89
CA LYS A 492 22.14 33.10 -8.62
C LYS A 492 21.88 32.04 -7.55
N SER A 493 20.75 31.34 -7.64
CA SER A 493 20.38 30.29 -6.66
C SER A 493 21.23 29.02 -6.81
N LEU A 494 21.65 28.68 -8.03
CA LEU A 494 22.57 27.56 -8.30
C LEU A 494 23.98 27.85 -7.79
N ILE A 495 24.44 29.09 -7.95
CA ILE A 495 25.74 29.54 -7.45
C ILE A 495 25.79 29.44 -5.92
N THR A 496 24.75 29.90 -5.21
CA THR A 496 24.68 29.78 -3.75
C THR A 496 24.68 28.32 -3.27
N VAL A 497 23.98 27.41 -3.96
CA VAL A 497 24.00 25.96 -3.63
C VAL A 497 25.38 25.35 -3.88
N GLY A 498 26.04 25.74 -4.99
CA GLY A 498 27.40 25.34 -5.30
C GLY A 498 28.42 25.85 -4.29
N GLU A 499 28.38 27.14 -3.94
CA GLU A 499 29.22 27.76 -2.90
C GLU A 499 29.00 27.12 -1.53
N HIS A 500 27.76 26.79 -1.17
CA HIS A 500 27.48 26.16 0.11
C HIS A 500 28.00 24.71 0.19
N CYS A 501 27.93 23.97 -0.92
CA CYS A 501 28.59 22.66 -1.05
C CYS A 501 30.12 22.76 -0.94
N LEU A 502 30.71 23.84 -1.49
CA LEU A 502 32.15 24.10 -1.51
C LEU A 502 32.72 24.47 -0.14
N TYR A 503 32.01 25.28 0.65
CA TYR A 503 32.54 25.81 1.91
C TYR A 503 32.29 24.93 3.14
N ASN A 504 31.29 24.05 3.13
CA ASN A 504 30.82 23.39 4.36
C ASN A 504 30.94 21.86 4.39
N LEU A 505 31.41 21.19 3.34
CA LEU A 505 31.42 19.71 3.29
C LEU A 505 32.78 19.15 2.85
N LYS A 506 33.31 18.21 3.66
CA LYS A 506 34.53 17.43 3.32
C LYS A 506 34.27 16.29 2.33
N ASP A 507 33.01 15.99 2.01
CA ASP A 507 32.60 14.78 1.28
C ASP A 507 31.76 15.05 0.02
N CYS A 508 31.80 16.26 -0.53
CA CYS A 508 31.14 16.54 -1.81
C CYS A 508 31.96 15.96 -2.98
N ASP A 509 31.36 15.03 -3.74
CA ASP A 509 31.97 14.48 -4.95
C ASP A 509 32.15 15.58 -6.00
N VAL A 510 33.37 15.69 -6.51
CA VAL A 510 33.79 16.67 -7.53
C VAL A 510 32.95 16.54 -8.80
N GLU A 511 32.50 15.33 -9.15
CA GLU A 511 31.63 15.12 -10.31
C GLU A 511 30.26 15.80 -10.14
N ASN A 512 29.70 15.80 -8.93
CA ASN A 512 28.43 16.47 -8.64
C ASN A 512 28.58 17.99 -8.63
N VAL A 513 29.70 18.51 -8.14
CA VAL A 513 29.99 19.96 -8.17
C VAL A 513 30.16 20.42 -9.62
N ILE A 514 30.90 19.66 -10.44
CA ILE A 514 31.05 19.93 -11.88
C ILE A 514 29.70 19.81 -12.59
N GLU A 515 28.85 18.84 -12.23
CA GLU A 515 27.53 18.70 -12.84
C GLU A 515 26.63 19.89 -12.48
N ILE A 516 26.60 20.32 -11.21
CA ILE A 516 25.86 21.50 -10.74
C ILE A 516 26.31 22.77 -11.48
N PHE A 517 27.61 23.00 -11.62
CA PHE A 517 28.13 24.16 -12.37
C PHE A 517 28.00 23.99 -13.88
N SER A 518 27.93 22.76 -14.41
CA SER A 518 27.76 22.53 -15.84
C SER A 518 26.37 22.93 -16.35
N LEU A 519 25.42 23.09 -15.42
CA LEU A 519 24.03 23.41 -15.68
C LEU A 519 23.75 24.94 -15.67
N SER A 520 24.70 25.80 -15.29
CA SER A 520 24.52 27.26 -15.15
C SER A 520 24.81 28.08 -16.42
N ARG A 521 24.39 27.59 -17.60
CA ARG A 521 24.77 28.01 -18.98
C ARG A 521 24.72 29.52 -19.37
N GLY A 522 24.44 30.46 -18.46
CA GLY A 522 24.34 31.90 -18.73
C GLY A 522 25.45 32.81 -18.15
N GLU A 523 26.24 32.36 -17.17
CA GLU A 523 27.23 33.22 -16.48
C GLU A 523 28.61 32.56 -16.44
N GLY A 524 29.17 32.32 -17.63
CA GLY A 524 30.43 31.59 -17.80
C GLY A 524 31.56 32.16 -16.93
N LYS A 525 31.70 33.49 -16.84
CA LYS A 525 32.79 34.13 -16.09
C LYS A 525 32.70 33.92 -14.57
N GLU A 526 31.53 34.03 -13.96
CA GLU A 526 31.35 33.87 -12.49
C GLU A 526 31.35 32.40 -12.08
N THR A 527 30.76 31.54 -12.91
CA THR A 527 30.86 30.07 -12.79
C THR A 527 32.32 29.62 -12.82
N LEU A 528 33.10 30.12 -13.79
CA LEU A 528 34.52 29.79 -13.92
C LEU A 528 35.38 30.37 -12.80
N GLN A 529 35.13 31.60 -12.34
CA GLN A 529 35.86 32.16 -11.18
C GLN A 529 35.63 31.34 -9.90
N THR A 530 34.42 30.80 -9.72
CA THR A 530 34.07 29.96 -8.57
C THR A 530 34.76 28.59 -8.65
N ILE A 531 34.80 27.99 -9.85
CA ILE A 531 35.55 26.76 -10.10
C ILE A 531 37.06 26.99 -9.87
N ILE A 532 37.63 28.09 -10.35
CA ILE A 532 39.06 28.42 -10.13
C ILE A 532 39.37 28.55 -8.63
N ARG A 533 38.54 29.28 -7.86
CA ARG A 533 38.71 29.38 -6.40
C ARG A 533 38.64 28.03 -5.70
N PHE A 534 37.75 27.14 -6.13
CA PHE A 534 37.68 25.77 -5.60
C PHE A 534 38.97 24.99 -5.86
N LEU A 535 39.47 25.08 -7.09
CA LEU A 535 40.65 24.37 -7.56
C LEU A 535 41.94 24.88 -6.87
N GLU A 536 42.01 26.16 -6.52
CA GLU A 536 43.11 26.74 -5.73
C GLU A 536 43.18 26.19 -4.28
N HIS A 537 42.08 25.64 -3.75
CA HIS A 537 42.02 25.09 -2.39
C HIS A 537 42.09 23.56 -2.34
N SER A 538 42.06 22.88 -3.50
CA SER A 538 42.07 21.42 -3.61
C SER A 538 43.27 20.91 -4.42
N ASP A 539 44.40 20.67 -3.74
CA ASP A 539 45.62 20.13 -4.36
C ASP A 539 45.46 18.71 -4.94
N LYS A 540 44.35 18.00 -4.65
CA LYS A 540 44.22 16.56 -4.96
C LYS A 540 43.36 16.22 -6.17
N ASP A 541 42.51 17.12 -6.67
CA ASP A 541 41.48 16.73 -7.65
C ASP A 541 41.51 17.47 -9.00
N LEU A 542 42.49 18.36 -9.22
CA LEU A 542 42.59 19.12 -10.48
C LEU A 542 42.73 18.23 -11.72
N SER A 543 43.46 17.10 -11.61
CA SER A 543 43.66 16.20 -12.74
C SER A 543 42.35 15.53 -13.21
N ARG A 544 41.43 15.23 -12.29
CA ARG A 544 40.13 14.62 -12.62
C ARG A 544 39.15 15.61 -13.23
N VAL A 545 39.17 16.85 -12.76
CA VAL A 545 38.38 17.94 -13.33
C VAL A 545 38.81 18.18 -14.78
N LEU A 546 40.12 18.33 -15.02
CA LEU A 546 40.67 18.60 -16.35
C LEU A 546 40.55 17.43 -17.33
N GLU A 547 40.41 16.20 -16.85
CA GLU A 547 40.18 15.00 -17.68
C GLU A 547 38.70 14.78 -18.01
N ASN A 548 37.77 15.61 -17.52
CA ASN A 548 36.34 15.45 -17.77
C ASN A 548 35.97 15.87 -19.21
N PRO A 549 35.46 14.95 -20.06
CA PRO A 549 35.15 15.20 -21.47
C PRO A 549 34.16 16.36 -21.72
N ARG A 550 33.32 16.70 -20.74
CA ARG A 550 32.34 17.79 -20.86
C ARG A 550 32.98 19.18 -20.83
N LEU A 551 34.12 19.35 -20.14
CA LEU A 551 34.89 20.60 -20.18
C LEU A 551 35.45 20.89 -21.58
N TYR A 552 35.80 19.85 -22.34
CA TYR A 552 36.25 19.97 -23.74
C TYR A 552 35.13 20.47 -24.66
N SER A 553 33.86 20.11 -24.37
CA SER A 553 32.70 20.59 -25.14
C SER A 553 32.39 22.08 -24.92
N TRP A 554 32.91 22.69 -23.84
CA TRP A 554 32.83 24.14 -23.59
C TRP A 554 33.95 24.93 -24.30
N GLY A 555 35.03 24.25 -24.70
CA GLY A 555 36.19 24.86 -25.37
C GLY A 555 35.85 25.60 -26.65
N SER A 556 34.84 25.13 -27.40
CA SER A 556 34.41 25.77 -28.65
C SER A 556 33.60 27.06 -28.45
N GLU A 557 32.90 27.22 -27.32
CA GLU A 557 32.06 28.41 -27.03
C GLU A 557 32.80 29.49 -26.23
N LEU A 558 33.90 29.16 -25.57
CA LEU A 558 34.61 30.04 -24.64
C LEU A 558 36.08 30.33 -25.04
N LYS A 559 36.45 30.09 -26.31
CA LYS A 559 37.84 30.13 -26.79
C LYS A 559 38.63 31.38 -26.37
N GLU A 560 38.00 32.56 -26.40
CA GLU A 560 38.62 33.84 -25.98
C GLU A 560 38.86 33.96 -24.46
N ASN A 561 38.13 33.21 -23.63
CA ASN A 561 38.31 33.23 -22.17
C ASN A 561 39.34 32.20 -21.71
N TRP A 562 39.59 31.14 -22.49
CA TRP A 562 40.53 30.09 -22.13
C TRP A 562 41.98 30.58 -22.08
N ASP A 563 42.41 31.42 -23.02
CA ASP A 563 43.76 31.99 -23.01
C ASP A 563 44.03 32.81 -21.73
N LEU A 564 43.07 33.65 -21.32
CA LEU A 564 43.14 34.43 -20.07
C LEU A 564 43.19 33.56 -18.81
N ILE A 565 42.47 32.44 -18.81
CA ILE A 565 42.43 31.49 -17.69
C ILE A 565 43.75 30.71 -17.60
N PHE A 566 44.27 30.28 -18.74
CA PHE A 566 45.50 29.51 -18.79
C PHE A 566 46.71 30.38 -18.46
N ASP A 567 46.78 31.61 -18.96
CA ASP A 567 47.81 32.57 -18.59
C ASP A 567 47.79 32.82 -17.07
N SER A 568 46.60 33.01 -16.47
CA SER A 568 46.47 33.21 -15.02
C SER A 568 46.85 31.97 -14.19
N LEU A 569 46.53 30.76 -14.65
CA LEU A 569 46.90 29.49 -13.98
C LEU A 569 48.38 29.14 -14.17
N ILE A 570 48.97 29.48 -15.32
CA ILE A 570 50.38 29.25 -15.65
C ILE A 570 51.27 30.24 -14.91
N GLU A 571 50.84 31.49 -14.75
CA GLU A 571 51.56 32.52 -13.99
C GLU A 571 51.39 32.38 -12.47
N SER A 572 50.38 31.63 -11.99
CA SER A 572 50.18 31.40 -10.56
C SER A 572 51.34 30.59 -9.96
N ASP A 573 52.05 31.19 -8.99
CA ASP A 573 53.11 30.56 -8.21
C ASP A 573 52.61 29.39 -7.34
N LYS A 574 51.30 29.28 -7.17
CA LYS A 574 50.65 28.22 -6.38
C LYS A 574 50.43 26.92 -7.15
N VAL A 575 50.59 26.93 -8.47
CA VAL A 575 50.40 25.73 -9.31
C VAL A 575 51.73 25.01 -9.51
N SER A 576 51.81 23.75 -9.11
CA SER A 576 53.07 22.98 -9.23
C SER A 576 53.53 22.84 -10.70
N SER A 577 54.85 22.84 -10.93
CA SER A 577 55.45 22.75 -12.28
C SER A 577 55.00 21.51 -13.06
N LYS A 578 54.76 20.38 -12.37
CA LYS A 578 54.23 19.14 -12.95
C LYS A 578 52.80 19.31 -13.48
N LEU A 579 52.01 20.16 -12.83
CA LEU A 579 50.62 20.44 -13.19
C LEU A 579 50.56 21.46 -14.32
N LYS A 580 51.43 22.48 -14.32
CA LYS A 580 51.61 23.41 -15.45
C LYS A 580 51.93 22.67 -16.76
N GLY A 581 52.77 21.63 -16.71
CA GLY A 581 53.08 20.78 -17.86
C GLY A 581 51.91 19.91 -18.35
N LYS A 582 51.01 19.47 -17.47
CA LYS A 582 49.77 18.77 -17.87
C LYS A 582 48.76 19.73 -18.50
N ILE A 583 48.65 20.94 -17.94
CA ILE A 583 47.77 22.00 -18.45
C ILE A 583 48.20 22.37 -19.89
N HIS A 584 49.49 22.61 -20.15
CA HIS A 584 49.99 22.86 -21.51
C HIS A 584 49.62 21.75 -22.49
N LYS A 585 49.74 20.48 -22.07
CA LYS A 585 49.43 19.34 -22.92
C LYS A 585 47.94 19.22 -23.26
N ILE A 586 47.06 19.71 -22.38
CA ILE A 586 45.61 19.76 -22.59
C ILE A 586 45.26 20.95 -23.49
N ILE A 587 45.92 22.11 -23.32
CA ILE A 587 45.79 23.27 -24.22
C ILE A 587 46.12 22.85 -25.65
N ASP A 588 47.25 22.17 -25.87
CA ASP A 588 47.68 21.66 -27.18
C ASP A 588 46.73 20.61 -27.79
N GLN A 589 45.87 19.99 -26.98
CA GLN A 589 44.89 18.99 -27.42
C GLN A 589 43.49 19.57 -27.67
N VAL A 590 43.18 20.73 -27.08
CA VAL A 590 41.89 21.41 -27.18
C VAL A 590 41.88 22.47 -28.27
N MET A 591 43.02 23.16 -28.47
CA MET A 591 43.24 24.15 -29.54
C MET A 591 43.53 23.49 -30.88
#